data_AF-A0A834BY27-F1
#
_entry.id   AF-A0A834BY27-F1
#
_cell.length_a   1.000
_cell.length_b   1.000
_cell.length_c   1.000
_cell.angle_alpha   90.00
_cell.angle_beta   90.00
_cell.angle_gamma   90.00
#
_symmetry.space_group_name_H-M   'P 1'
#
loop_
_entity.id
_entity.type
_entity.pdbx_description
1 polymer ?
#
loop_
_entity_poly.entity_id
_entity_poly.type
_entity_poly.pdbx_seq_one_letter_code
_entity_poly.pdbx_strand_id
1 'polypeptide(L)'
;MKINQLNTSKPLTCQEEATIISQKEALQKEKEDLLKQLKALESQRSSINITFQQQSRLLSERNQLAHQKSLKTSSELQRLEKQILNEKDKIHQKETLIAELLSSIKKEEHSETQTRETNLSTKITILDPETGKDMSPYDAYLLGLIERDQYLKLAELECDWEEITSHGPDGDTSILLDRKSGKQYSIMEALKDGRLTEADLKRYKEERCPFLSLPSS
;
A
#
# COMPACT_ATOMS: atom_id res chain seq x y z
N MET A 1 -0.08 -136.90 19.45
CA MET A 1 -0.48 -135.56 19.91
C MET A 1 0.13 -134.52 18.97
N LYS A 2 -0.62 -133.44 18.74
CA LYS A 2 -0.28 -132.24 17.96
C LYS A 2 1.09 -131.67 18.30
N ILE A 3 1.89 -131.34 17.29
CA ILE A 3 2.72 -130.11 17.30
C ILE A 3 2.57 -129.47 15.92
N ASN A 4 1.54 -128.65 15.83
CA ASN A 4 1.32 -127.69 14.75
C ASN A 4 2.07 -126.39 15.10
N GLN A 5 2.53 -125.69 14.06
CA GLN A 5 2.86 -124.25 14.02
C GLN A 5 4.17 -123.82 14.70
N LEU A 6 5.23 -123.67 13.89
CA LEU A 6 6.40 -122.86 14.24
C LEU A 6 6.97 -122.04 13.07
N ASN A 7 6.23 -121.86 11.97
CA ASN A 7 6.77 -121.25 10.74
C ASN A 7 5.99 -120.05 10.17
N THR A 8 5.19 -119.33 10.97
CA THR A 8 4.43 -118.16 10.46
C THR A 8 4.77 -116.82 11.13
N SER A 9 5.60 -116.77 12.18
CA SER A 9 5.87 -115.50 12.90
C SER A 9 6.94 -114.59 12.28
N LYS A 10 7.94 -115.13 11.58
CA LYS A 10 9.01 -114.31 10.95
C LYS A 10 8.53 -113.27 9.91
N PRO A 11 7.58 -113.57 8.99
CA PRO A 11 7.10 -112.57 8.03
C PRO A 11 6.27 -111.45 8.67
N LEU A 12 5.58 -111.72 9.79
CA LEU A 12 4.78 -110.73 10.52
C LEU A 12 5.68 -109.74 11.27
N THR A 13 6.75 -110.23 11.92
CA THR A 13 7.72 -109.37 12.62
C THR A 13 8.48 -108.43 11.68
N CYS A 14 8.89 -108.91 10.48
CA CYS A 14 9.54 -108.06 9.48
C CYS A 14 8.64 -106.92 8.97
N GLN A 15 7.33 -107.17 8.88
CA GLN A 15 6.36 -106.18 8.41
C GLN A 15 6.09 -105.09 9.46
N GLU A 16 6.02 -105.47 10.73
CA GLU A 16 5.95 -104.54 11.86
C GLU A 16 7.22 -103.67 11.95
N GLU A 17 8.40 -104.28 11.80
CA GLU A 17 9.68 -103.58 11.82
C GLU A 17 9.81 -102.54 10.68
N ALA A 18 9.41 -102.90 9.45
CA ALA A 18 9.36 -101.97 8.33
C ALA A 18 8.39 -100.80 8.56
N THR A 19 7.26 -101.06 9.22
CA THR A 19 6.26 -100.03 9.56
C THR A 19 6.83 -99.05 10.59
N ILE A 20 7.50 -99.56 11.62
CA ILE A 20 8.16 -98.74 12.66
C ILE A 20 9.28 -97.88 12.06
N ILE A 21 10.08 -98.43 11.15
CA ILE A 21 11.14 -97.70 10.44
C ILE A 21 10.55 -96.55 9.62
N SER A 22 9.50 -96.82 8.83
CA SER A 22 8.81 -95.80 8.03
C SER A 22 8.20 -94.70 8.90
N GLN A 23 7.57 -95.05 10.03
CA GLN A 23 7.04 -94.08 10.99
C GLN A 23 8.14 -93.23 11.63
N LYS A 24 9.27 -93.83 12.00
CA LYS A 24 10.43 -93.11 12.54
C LYS A 24 10.98 -92.11 11.52
N GLU A 25 11.10 -92.51 10.25
CA GLU A 25 11.55 -91.63 9.17
C GLU A 25 10.57 -90.48 8.93
N ALA A 26 9.25 -90.75 8.97
CA ALA A 26 8.22 -89.73 8.85
C ALA A 26 8.28 -88.71 10.00
N LEU A 27 8.40 -89.19 11.25
CA LEU A 27 8.54 -88.34 12.43
C LEU A 27 9.85 -87.54 12.42
N GLN A 28 10.94 -88.12 11.91
CA GLN A 28 12.22 -87.43 11.76
C GLN A 28 12.12 -86.29 10.76
N LYS A 29 11.44 -86.50 9.63
CA LYS A 29 11.17 -85.47 8.62
C LYS A 29 10.28 -84.36 9.18
N GLU A 30 9.23 -84.72 9.92
CA GLU A 30 8.34 -83.76 10.58
C GLU A 30 9.11 -82.90 11.60
N LYS A 31 9.97 -83.51 12.41
CA LYS A 31 10.87 -82.80 13.33
C LYS A 31 11.76 -81.80 12.60
N GLU A 32 12.35 -82.20 11.48
CA GLU A 32 13.21 -81.31 10.67
C GLU A 32 12.43 -80.14 10.06
N ASP A 33 11.21 -80.37 9.60
CA ASP A 33 10.35 -79.32 9.05
C ASP A 33 9.83 -78.37 10.14
N LEU A 34 9.47 -78.89 11.32
CA LEU A 34 9.13 -78.07 12.50
C LEU A 34 10.32 -77.20 12.94
N LEU A 35 11.55 -77.72 12.93
CA LEU A 35 12.75 -76.95 13.26
C LEU A 35 13.00 -75.81 12.25
N LYS A 36 12.77 -76.04 10.95
CA LYS A 36 12.85 -74.97 9.94
C LYS A 36 11.79 -73.90 10.18
N GLN A 37 10.56 -74.30 10.48
CA GLN A 37 9.47 -73.35 10.81
C GLN A 37 9.81 -72.52 12.04
N LEU A 38 10.32 -73.15 13.11
CA LEU A 38 10.71 -72.44 14.33
C LEU A 38 11.79 -71.39 14.04
N LYS A 39 12.83 -71.74 13.27
CA LYS A 39 13.88 -70.80 12.88
C LYS A 39 13.35 -69.66 11.99
N ALA A 40 12.42 -69.95 11.09
CA ALA A 40 11.76 -68.93 10.27
C ALA A 40 10.93 -67.96 11.11
N LEU A 41 10.15 -68.47 12.07
CA LEU A 41 9.37 -67.66 12.99
C LEU A 41 10.25 -66.82 13.92
N GLU A 42 11.38 -67.35 14.39
CA GLU A 42 12.35 -66.58 15.20
C GLU A 42 12.94 -65.41 14.41
N SER A 43 13.32 -65.65 13.14
CA SER A 43 13.80 -64.59 12.25
C SER A 43 12.73 -63.53 12.01
N GLN A 44 11.49 -63.95 11.74
CA GLN A 44 10.35 -63.05 11.58
C GLN A 44 10.10 -62.22 12.84
N ARG A 45 10.12 -62.85 14.02
CA ARG A 45 9.98 -62.16 15.32
C ARG A 45 11.07 -61.10 15.51
N SER A 46 12.32 -61.43 15.18
CA SER A 46 13.44 -60.49 15.26
C SER A 46 13.26 -59.30 14.32
N SER A 47 12.85 -59.55 13.07
CA SER A 47 12.58 -58.51 12.07
C SER A 47 11.46 -57.56 12.52
N ILE A 48 10.36 -58.11 13.05
CA ILE A 48 9.25 -57.33 13.59
C ILE A 48 9.73 -56.44 14.75
N ASN A 49 10.53 -56.97 15.67
CA ASN A 49 11.02 -56.21 16.81
C ASN A 49 11.90 -55.03 16.37
N ILE A 50 12.83 -55.25 15.44
CA ILE A 50 13.68 -54.17 14.90
C ILE A 50 12.82 -53.09 14.23
N THR A 51 11.87 -53.51 13.39
CA THR A 51 10.97 -52.59 12.68
C THR A 51 10.12 -51.78 13.65
N PHE A 52 9.57 -52.42 14.68
CA PHE A 52 8.79 -51.76 15.72
C PHE A 52 9.62 -50.73 16.50
N GLN A 53 10.84 -51.08 16.90
CA GLN A 53 11.74 -50.16 17.59
C GLN A 53 12.09 -48.94 16.72
N GLN A 54 12.37 -49.16 15.43
CA GLN A 54 12.63 -48.08 14.48
C GLN A 54 11.41 -47.16 14.33
N GLN A 55 10.22 -47.73 14.14
CA GLN A 55 8.98 -46.96 14.04
C GLN A 55 8.70 -46.14 15.31
N SER A 56 8.92 -46.72 16.48
CA SER A 56 8.70 -46.04 17.77
C SER A 56 9.62 -44.82 17.92
N ARG A 57 10.89 -44.94 17.51
CA ARG A 57 11.84 -43.80 17.49
C ARG A 57 11.41 -42.70 16.53
N LEU A 58 11.07 -43.06 15.28
CA LEU A 58 10.63 -42.10 14.26
C LEU A 58 9.36 -41.36 14.69
N LEU A 59 8.41 -42.05 15.31
CA LEU A 59 7.18 -41.43 15.79
C LEU A 59 7.48 -40.40 16.91
N SER A 60 8.37 -40.75 17.84
CA SER A 60 8.81 -39.85 18.91
C SER A 60 9.48 -38.59 18.35
N GLU A 61 10.42 -38.75 17.42
CA GLU A 61 11.10 -37.64 16.75
C GLU A 61 10.12 -36.74 15.99
N ARG A 62 9.18 -37.34 15.24
CA ARG A 62 8.14 -36.62 14.51
C ARG A 62 7.25 -35.80 15.46
N ASN A 63 6.86 -36.37 16.60
CA ASN A 63 6.04 -35.67 17.60
C ASN A 63 6.79 -34.51 18.24
N GLN A 64 8.08 -34.69 18.57
CA GLN A 64 8.92 -33.61 19.11
C GLN A 64 9.08 -32.46 18.11
N LEU A 65 9.37 -32.78 16.85
CA LEU A 65 9.48 -31.77 15.78
C LEU A 65 8.16 -31.04 15.54
N ALA A 66 7.03 -31.76 15.52
CA ALA A 66 5.72 -31.16 15.37
C ALA A 66 5.40 -30.19 16.52
N HIS A 67 5.68 -30.61 17.76
CA HIS A 67 5.46 -29.76 18.93
C HIS A 67 6.36 -28.52 18.92
N GLN A 68 7.64 -28.67 18.57
CA GLN A 68 8.57 -27.54 18.49
C GLN A 68 8.15 -26.55 17.39
N LYS A 69 7.73 -27.04 16.21
CA LYS A 69 7.21 -26.19 15.14
C LYS A 69 5.96 -25.45 15.57
N SER A 70 5.01 -26.14 16.19
CA SER A 70 3.77 -25.54 16.70
C SER A 70 4.06 -24.42 17.70
N LEU A 71 4.98 -24.62 18.64
CA LEU A 71 5.39 -23.59 19.61
C LEU A 71 6.01 -22.37 18.92
N LYS A 72 6.93 -22.58 17.98
CA LYS A 72 7.56 -21.48 17.22
C LYS A 72 6.53 -20.68 16.41
N THR A 73 5.61 -21.38 15.74
CA THR A 73 4.53 -20.72 15.00
C THR A 73 3.62 -19.93 15.94
N SER A 74 3.27 -20.49 17.11
CA SER A 74 2.44 -19.80 18.10
C SER A 74 3.12 -18.54 18.65
N SER A 75 4.42 -18.59 18.96
CA SER A 75 5.15 -17.42 19.44
C SER A 75 5.27 -16.34 18.37
N GLU A 76 5.52 -16.71 17.11
CA GLU A 76 5.56 -15.75 16.00
C GLU A 76 4.19 -15.11 15.76
N LEU A 77 3.11 -15.89 15.86
CA LEU A 77 1.74 -15.39 15.71
C LEU A 77 1.42 -14.36 16.80
N GLN A 78 1.72 -14.65 18.07
CA GLN A 78 1.55 -13.69 19.17
C GLN A 78 2.38 -12.41 18.98
N ARG A 79 3.61 -12.54 18.47
CA ARG A 79 4.47 -11.38 18.16
C ARG A 79 3.84 -10.50 17.08
N LEU A 80 3.32 -11.10 16.01
CA LEU A 80 2.67 -10.39 14.92
C LEU A 80 1.37 -9.72 15.38
N GLU A 81 0.54 -10.41 16.15
CA GLU A 81 -0.69 -9.84 16.74
C GLU A 81 -0.39 -8.57 17.55
N LYS A 82 0.65 -8.60 18.38
CA LYS A 82 1.09 -7.43 19.16
C LYS A 82 1.55 -6.28 18.26
N GLN A 83 2.28 -6.58 17.18
CA GLN A 83 2.70 -5.55 16.21
C GLN A 83 1.50 -4.93 15.50
N ILE A 84 0.53 -5.75 15.05
CA ILE A 84 -0.70 -5.28 14.42
C ILE A 84 -1.48 -4.38 15.36
N LEU A 85 -1.63 -4.75 16.63
CA LEU A 85 -2.33 -3.93 17.62
C LEU A 85 -1.65 -2.58 17.81
N ASN A 86 -0.32 -2.56 17.93
CA ASN A 86 0.44 -1.32 18.06
C ASN A 86 0.32 -0.40 16.83
N GLU A 87 0.34 -0.97 15.61
CA GLU A 87 0.11 -0.17 14.40
C GLU A 87 -1.33 0.34 14.31
N LYS A 88 -2.31 -0.46 14.75
CA LYS A 88 -3.71 -0.02 14.85
C LYS A 88 -3.86 1.17 15.80
N ASP A 89 -3.19 1.14 16.95
CA ASP A 89 -3.22 2.26 17.91
C ASP A 89 -2.61 3.54 17.31
N LYS A 90 -1.51 3.42 16.56
CA LYS A 90 -0.91 4.56 15.84
C LYS A 90 -1.84 5.13 14.77
N ILE A 91 -2.53 4.26 14.02
CA ILE A 91 -3.51 4.69 13.02
C ILE A 91 -4.63 5.45 13.70
N HIS A 92 -5.17 4.92 14.80
CA HIS A 92 -6.24 5.59 15.54
C HIS A 92 -5.83 6.98 16.05
N GLN A 93 -4.63 7.11 16.62
CA GLN A 93 -4.09 8.41 17.05
C GLN A 93 -3.99 9.41 15.89
N LYS A 94 -3.55 8.95 14.71
CA LYS A 94 -3.48 9.80 13.51
C LYS A 94 -4.87 10.20 13.02
N GLU A 95 -5.84 9.29 13.04
CA GLU A 95 -7.23 9.58 12.67
C GLU A 95 -7.84 10.65 13.59
N THR A 96 -7.61 10.54 14.90
CA THR A 96 -8.03 11.56 15.87
C THR A 96 -7.42 12.92 15.55
N LEU A 97 -6.10 12.97 15.32
CA LEU A 97 -5.42 14.22 14.98
C LEU A 97 -5.96 14.83 13.67
N ILE A 98 -6.19 14.00 12.64
CA ILE A 98 -6.79 14.45 11.38
C ILE A 98 -8.18 15.05 11.63
N ALA A 99 -9.01 14.39 12.44
CA ALA A 99 -10.35 14.90 12.77
C ALA A 99 -10.28 16.26 13.51
N GLU A 100 -9.35 16.41 14.45
CA GLU A 100 -9.12 17.67 15.17
C GLU A 100 -8.63 18.79 14.24
N LEU A 101 -7.67 18.49 13.36
CA LEU A 101 -7.16 19.44 12.37
C LEU A 101 -8.25 19.87 11.39
N LEU A 102 -9.05 18.93 10.88
CA LEU A 102 -10.18 19.25 10.01
C LEU A 102 -11.23 20.11 10.72
N SER A 103 -11.49 19.85 12.01
CA SER A 103 -12.36 20.71 12.79
C SER A 103 -11.76 22.11 12.99
N SER A 104 -10.45 22.22 13.09
CA SER A 104 -9.75 23.51 13.25
C SER A 104 -9.80 24.30 11.96
N ILE A 105 -9.50 23.67 10.81
CA ILE A 105 -9.63 24.28 9.48
C ILE A 105 -11.04 24.78 9.24
N LYS A 106 -12.07 23.98 9.55
CA LYS A 106 -13.46 24.44 9.41
C LYS A 106 -13.76 25.67 10.26
N LYS A 107 -13.23 25.75 11.48
CA LYS A 107 -13.41 26.95 12.31
C LYS A 107 -12.69 28.15 11.71
N GLU A 108 -11.48 27.96 11.21
CA GLU A 108 -10.68 28.98 10.52
C GLU A 108 -11.39 29.49 9.26
N GLU A 109 -11.91 28.59 8.40
CA GLU A 109 -12.69 28.94 7.19
C GLU A 109 -13.95 29.75 7.50
N HIS A 110 -14.54 29.59 8.69
CA HIS A 110 -15.70 30.39 9.11
C HIS A 110 -15.29 31.73 9.74
N SER A 111 -14.02 31.91 10.12
CA SER A 111 -13.50 33.14 10.71
C SER A 111 -12.66 33.99 9.75
N GLU A 112 -12.02 33.38 8.76
CA GLU A 112 -11.21 34.08 7.77
C GLU A 112 -12.09 34.66 6.66
N THR A 113 -11.91 35.95 6.42
CA THR A 113 -12.42 36.63 5.23
C THR A 113 -11.82 35.96 3.99
N GLN A 114 -12.62 35.25 3.20
CA GLN A 114 -12.15 34.60 1.98
C GLN A 114 -11.63 35.69 1.02
N THR A 115 -10.32 35.70 0.72
CA THR A 115 -9.72 36.64 -0.22
C THR A 115 -9.65 36.05 -1.63
N ARG A 116 -10.04 36.86 -2.62
CA ARG A 116 -9.94 36.55 -4.05
C ARG A 116 -9.14 37.65 -4.73
N GLU A 117 -8.10 37.25 -5.46
CA GLU A 117 -7.21 38.14 -6.18
C GLU A 117 -7.42 38.03 -7.70
N THR A 118 -7.49 39.17 -8.39
CA THR A 118 -7.61 39.27 -9.85
C THR A 118 -6.60 40.28 -10.39
N ASN A 119 -5.74 39.87 -11.32
CA ASN A 119 -4.64 40.68 -11.85
C ASN A 119 -4.85 41.04 -13.33
N LEU A 120 -4.54 42.28 -13.72
CA LEU A 120 -4.55 42.77 -15.11
C LEU A 120 -3.28 43.58 -15.38
N SER A 121 -2.42 43.10 -16.27
CA SER A 121 -1.23 43.84 -16.72
C SER A 121 -1.20 43.99 -18.24
N THR A 122 -0.90 45.20 -18.70
CA THR A 122 -0.58 45.51 -20.09
C THR A 122 0.84 46.04 -20.14
N LYS A 123 1.72 45.33 -20.84
CA LYS A 123 3.13 45.68 -21.01
C LYS A 123 3.44 45.90 -22.49
N ILE A 124 4.16 46.96 -22.79
CA ILE A 124 4.57 47.32 -24.14
C ILE A 124 6.04 46.95 -24.32
N THR A 125 6.37 46.44 -25.50
CA THR A 125 7.74 46.10 -25.90
C THR A 125 8.05 46.73 -27.25
N ILE A 126 9.32 47.05 -27.46
CA ILE A 126 9.84 47.60 -28.71
C ILE A 126 10.85 46.61 -29.26
N LEU A 127 10.76 46.29 -30.54
CA LEU A 127 11.70 45.42 -31.21
C LEU A 127 12.93 46.23 -31.64
N ASP A 128 14.11 45.82 -31.21
CA ASP A 128 15.39 46.35 -31.69
C ASP A 128 15.62 45.96 -33.16
N PRO A 129 15.74 46.91 -34.10
CA PRO A 129 15.92 46.59 -35.52
C PRO A 129 17.27 45.92 -35.84
N GLU A 130 18.30 46.13 -35.03
CA GLU A 130 19.64 45.58 -35.27
C GLU A 130 19.78 44.15 -34.73
N THR A 131 19.23 43.90 -33.53
CA THR A 131 19.36 42.59 -32.86
C THR A 131 18.13 41.71 -32.97
N GLY A 132 16.98 42.27 -33.38
CA GLY A 132 15.69 41.58 -33.45
C GLY A 132 15.13 41.16 -32.09
N LYS A 133 15.59 41.78 -31.00
CA LYS A 133 15.17 41.45 -29.63
C LYS A 133 14.19 42.47 -29.08
N ASP A 134 13.26 41.99 -28.27
CA ASP A 134 12.35 42.86 -27.52
C ASP A 134 13.10 43.60 -26.41
N MET A 135 12.83 44.89 -26.29
CA MET A 135 13.32 45.76 -25.24
C MET A 135 12.19 46.64 -24.68
N SER A 136 12.40 47.22 -23.50
CA SER A 136 11.41 48.11 -22.92
C SER A 136 11.38 49.47 -23.67
N PRO A 137 10.26 50.20 -23.64
CA PRO A 137 10.22 51.58 -24.13
C PRO A 137 11.30 52.47 -23.49
N TYR A 138 11.66 52.22 -22.23
CA TYR A 138 12.72 52.95 -21.56
C TYR A 138 14.10 52.65 -22.15
N ASP A 139 14.41 51.39 -22.43
CA ASP A 139 15.68 51.00 -23.04
C ASP A 139 15.81 51.56 -24.47
N ALA A 140 14.72 51.51 -25.24
CA ALA A 140 14.66 52.10 -26.57
C ALA A 140 14.90 53.62 -26.54
N TYR A 141 14.39 54.32 -25.53
CA TYR A 141 14.66 55.73 -25.32
C TYR A 141 16.15 55.98 -24.99
N LEU A 142 16.74 55.17 -24.11
CA LEU A 142 18.16 55.28 -23.77
C LEU A 142 19.07 55.03 -24.97
N LEU A 143 18.69 54.12 -25.86
CA LEU A 143 19.39 53.82 -27.11
C LEU A 143 19.08 54.83 -28.23
N GLY A 144 18.19 55.80 -28.00
CA GLY A 144 17.81 56.82 -28.98
C GLY A 144 16.92 56.30 -30.12
N LEU A 145 16.34 55.11 -29.98
CA LEU A 145 15.43 54.51 -30.97
C LEU A 145 14.05 55.19 -30.96
N ILE A 146 13.65 55.77 -29.82
CA ILE A 146 12.44 56.56 -29.69
C ILE A 146 12.71 57.88 -28.98
N GLU A 147 11.91 58.89 -29.29
CA GLU A 147 11.98 60.19 -28.63
C GLU A 147 11.32 60.16 -27.24
N ARG A 148 11.68 61.10 -26.37
CA ARG A 148 11.13 61.20 -25.00
C ARG A 148 9.61 61.27 -24.99
N ASP A 149 9.00 62.00 -25.92
CA ASP A 149 7.55 62.15 -25.98
C ASP A 149 6.85 60.84 -26.39
N GLN A 150 7.50 60.05 -27.26
CA GLN A 150 7.04 58.72 -27.63
C GLN A 150 7.17 57.74 -26.44
N TYR A 151 8.29 57.79 -25.71
CA TYR A 151 8.47 57.02 -24.48
C TYR A 151 7.38 57.31 -23.45
N LEU A 152 7.10 58.59 -23.18
CA LEU A 152 6.06 58.99 -22.21
C LEU A 152 4.69 58.45 -22.61
N LYS A 153 4.34 58.53 -23.89
CA LYS A 153 3.07 58.00 -24.40
C LYS A 153 2.97 56.47 -24.27
N LEU A 154 4.05 55.74 -24.52
CA LEU A 154 4.08 54.29 -24.33
C LEU A 154 4.00 53.93 -22.85
N ALA A 155 4.71 54.66 -22.00
CA ALA A 155 4.63 54.46 -20.55
C ALA A 155 3.21 54.71 -20.03
N GLU A 156 2.45 55.66 -20.56
CA GLU A 156 1.06 55.91 -20.16
C GLU A 156 0.10 54.76 -20.49
N LEU A 157 0.39 54.00 -21.54
CA LEU A 157 -0.44 52.86 -21.98
C LEU A 157 -0.17 51.58 -21.18
N GLU A 158 0.96 51.49 -20.49
CA GLU A 158 1.28 50.36 -19.63
C GLU A 158 0.57 50.48 -18.27
N CYS A 159 -0.11 49.41 -17.88
CA CYS A 159 -0.82 49.32 -16.61
C CYS A 159 -0.54 47.99 -15.91
N ASP A 160 -0.62 48.01 -14.57
CA ASP A 160 -0.45 46.82 -13.73
C ASP A 160 -1.38 46.95 -12.52
N TRP A 161 -2.60 46.46 -12.68
CA TRP A 161 -3.68 46.55 -11.70
C TRP A 161 -3.91 45.21 -11.03
N GLU A 162 -4.06 45.23 -9.71
CA GLU A 162 -4.40 44.09 -8.88
C GLU A 162 -5.67 44.40 -8.08
N GLU A 163 -6.70 43.58 -8.21
CA GLU A 163 -7.91 43.65 -7.41
C GLU A 163 -7.85 42.60 -6.30
N ILE A 164 -8.05 43.03 -5.06
CA ILE A 164 -8.13 42.17 -3.88
C ILE A 164 -9.54 42.30 -3.31
N THR A 165 -10.32 41.22 -3.36
CA THR A 165 -11.65 41.16 -2.76
C THR A 165 -11.64 40.30 -1.53
N SER A 166 -11.97 40.86 -0.37
CA SER A 166 -12.10 40.15 0.91
C SER A 166 -13.58 40.00 1.26
N HIS A 167 -14.05 38.76 1.42
CA HIS A 167 -15.44 38.46 1.77
C HIS A 167 -15.55 38.35 3.28
N GLY A 168 -16.25 39.27 3.95
CA GLY A 168 -16.39 39.29 5.40
C GLY A 168 -17.83 39.19 5.90
N PRO A 169 -18.04 39.04 7.22
CA PRO A 169 -19.38 39.02 7.82
C PRO A 169 -20.17 40.32 7.58
N ASP A 170 -19.49 41.44 7.31
CA ASP A 170 -20.08 42.75 7.02
C ASP A 170 -20.25 43.02 5.50
N GLY A 171 -19.94 42.03 4.65
CA GLY A 171 -20.01 42.13 3.18
C GLY A 171 -18.65 42.03 2.47
N ASP A 172 -18.69 42.09 1.15
CA ASP A 172 -17.49 42.00 0.30
C ASP A 172 -16.80 43.37 0.20
N THR A 173 -15.49 43.40 0.45
CA THR A 173 -14.67 44.61 0.30
C THR A 173 -13.65 44.39 -0.82
N SER A 174 -13.69 45.24 -1.85
CA SER A 174 -12.78 45.15 -3.00
C SER A 174 -11.87 46.39 -3.06
N ILE A 175 -10.57 46.14 -3.20
CA ILE A 175 -9.52 47.16 -3.32
C ILE A 175 -8.80 46.96 -4.65
N LEU A 176 -8.68 48.03 -5.44
CA LEU A 176 -7.84 48.08 -6.64
C LEU A 176 -6.49 48.71 -6.29
N LEU A 177 -5.41 47.98 -6.55
CA LEU A 177 -4.03 48.41 -6.38
C LEU A 177 -3.41 48.66 -7.75
N ASP A 178 -2.93 49.88 -7.97
CA ASP A 178 -2.03 50.20 -9.09
C ASP A 178 -0.59 49.85 -8.66
N ARG A 179 -0.04 48.73 -9.15
CA ARG A 179 1.31 48.26 -8.77
C ARG A 179 2.42 49.17 -9.30
N LYS A 180 2.13 49.98 -10.32
CA LYS A 180 3.09 50.93 -10.90
C LYS A 180 3.26 52.17 -10.01
N SER A 181 2.16 52.69 -9.45
CA SER A 181 2.21 53.86 -8.57
C SER A 181 2.13 53.54 -7.07
N GLY A 182 1.78 52.30 -6.71
CA GLY A 182 1.53 51.84 -5.34
C GLY A 182 0.21 52.36 -4.74
N LYS A 183 -0.63 53.03 -5.53
CA LYS A 183 -1.89 53.63 -5.04
C LYS A 183 -2.99 52.58 -4.92
N GLN A 184 -3.78 52.71 -3.86
CA GLN A 184 -4.92 51.84 -3.59
C GLN A 184 -6.22 52.63 -3.70
N TYR A 185 -7.23 51.99 -4.26
CA TYR A 185 -8.56 52.56 -4.50
C TYR A 185 -9.62 51.59 -4.00
N SER A 186 -10.37 51.99 -2.97
CA SER A 186 -11.49 51.21 -2.45
C SER A 186 -12.72 51.38 -3.35
N ILE A 187 -13.29 50.26 -3.83
CA ILE A 187 -14.52 50.28 -4.62
C ILE A 187 -15.69 50.84 -3.81
N MET A 188 -15.76 50.51 -2.51
CA MET A 188 -16.81 50.98 -1.61
C MET A 188 -16.74 52.50 -1.38
N GLU A 189 -15.54 53.07 -1.24
CA GLU A 189 -15.38 54.51 -1.12
C GLU A 189 -15.71 55.24 -2.43
N ALA A 190 -15.34 54.66 -3.57
CA ALA A 190 -15.68 55.23 -4.87
C ALA A 190 -17.21 55.27 -5.12
N LEU A 191 -17.96 54.26 -4.65
CA LEU A 191 -19.43 54.27 -4.66
C LEU A 191 -19.99 55.35 -3.73
N LYS A 192 -19.47 55.44 -2.50
CA LYS A 192 -19.91 56.42 -1.49
C LYS A 192 -19.69 57.86 -1.94
N ASP A 193 -18.55 58.11 -2.60
CA ASP A 193 -18.19 59.42 -3.13
C ASP A 193 -18.87 59.72 -4.48
N GLY A 194 -19.67 58.80 -5.02
CA GLY A 194 -20.37 58.95 -6.30
C GLY A 194 -19.45 58.94 -7.53
N ARG A 195 -18.19 58.53 -7.37
CA ARG A 195 -17.20 58.38 -8.46
C ARG A 195 -17.46 57.12 -9.29
N LEU A 196 -18.15 56.14 -8.71
CA LEU A 196 -18.62 54.91 -9.36
C LEU A 196 -20.11 54.76 -9.10
N THR A 197 -20.89 54.34 -10.11
CA THR A 197 -22.31 54.02 -9.91
C THR A 197 -22.53 52.52 -9.73
N GLU A 198 -23.62 52.15 -9.05
CA GLU A 198 -24.05 50.75 -8.88
C GLU A 198 -24.21 50.02 -10.23
N ALA A 199 -24.65 50.75 -11.26
CA ALA A 199 -24.80 50.21 -12.61
C ALA A 199 -23.45 49.90 -13.27
N ASP A 200 -22.43 50.73 -13.06
CA ASP A 200 -21.07 50.50 -13.58
C ASP A 200 -20.43 49.28 -12.90
N LEU A 201 -20.61 49.16 -11.58
CA LEU A 201 -20.12 48.01 -10.82
C LEU A 201 -20.79 46.70 -11.26
N LYS A 202 -22.10 46.74 -11.52
CA LYS A 202 -22.83 45.58 -12.01
C LYS A 202 -22.33 45.12 -13.38
N ARG A 203 -22.12 46.05 -14.32
CA ARG A 203 -21.52 45.73 -15.63
C ARG A 203 -20.13 45.14 -15.47
N TYR A 204 -19.29 45.73 -14.62
CA TYR A 204 -17.96 45.20 -14.32
C TYR A 204 -17.98 43.75 -13.81
N LYS A 205 -18.89 43.43 -12.88
CA LYS A 205 -19.03 42.08 -12.32
C LYS A 205 -19.58 41.07 -13.34
N GLU A 206 -20.45 41.51 -14.24
CA GLU A 206 -21.08 40.67 -15.29
C GLU A 206 -20.15 40.44 -16.49
N GLU A 207 -19.30 41.40 -16.84
CA GLU A 207 -18.54 41.38 -18.10
C GLU A 207 -17.19 40.67 -18.03
N ARG A 208 -16.60 40.40 -16.86
CA ARG A 208 -15.35 39.61 -16.64
C ARG A 208 -14.46 39.49 -17.91
N CYS A 209 -13.95 40.65 -18.39
CA CYS A 209 -13.07 40.95 -19.56
C CYS A 209 -13.75 41.68 -20.76
N PRO A 210 -13.24 42.83 -21.28
CA PRO A 210 -12.11 43.68 -20.87
C PRO A 210 -12.48 45.17 -20.63
N PHE A 211 -11.73 45.80 -19.74
CA PHE A 211 -11.65 47.25 -19.60
C PHE A 211 -11.10 47.91 -20.87
N LEU A 212 -11.98 48.29 -21.80
CA LEU A 212 -11.68 49.17 -22.93
C LEU A 212 -12.94 49.96 -23.29
N SER A 213 -13.34 50.85 -22.39
CA SER A 213 -14.08 52.10 -22.70
C SER A 213 -14.53 52.78 -21.41
N LEU A 214 -13.60 53.39 -20.68
CA LEU A 214 -13.96 54.59 -19.93
C LEU A 214 -13.70 55.78 -20.87
N PRO A 215 -14.69 56.61 -21.19
CA PRO A 215 -14.46 57.79 -22.00
C PRO A 215 -13.60 58.76 -21.20
N SER A 216 -12.41 59.09 -21.73
CA SER A 216 -11.74 60.34 -21.41
C SER A 216 -12.71 61.49 -21.69
N SER A 217 -12.76 62.44 -20.76
CA SER A 217 -13.60 63.64 -20.82
C SER A 217 -13.54 64.38 -22.14
#